data_AF-A0A4V2A961-F1
#
_entry.id   AF-A0A4V2A961-F1
#
_cell.length_a   1.000
_cell.length_b   1.000
_cell.length_c   1.000
_cell.angle_alpha   90.00
_cell.angle_beta   90.00
_cell.angle_gamma   90.00
#
_symmetry.space_group_name_H-M   'P 1'
#
loop_
_entity.id
_entity.type
_entity.pdbx_description
1 polymer ?
#
loop_
_entity_poly.entity_id
_entity_poly.type
_entity_poly.pdbx_seq_one_letter_code
_entity_poly.pdbx_strand_id
1 'polypeptide(L)' 'MESWKLKLKGSFNELKGKIKQQYADLTDDDIMHEEGKDDEFLGRIQNKTGKTKEELAKWIDEL' A
#
# COMPACT_ATOMS: atom_id res chain seq x y z
N MET A 1 -11.64 10.32 -5.79
CA MET A 1 -10.40 11.12 -5.68
C MET A 1 -9.29 10.18 -5.26
N GLU A 2 -8.12 10.24 -5.89
CA GLU A 2 -6.96 9.38 -5.60
C GLU A 2 -6.20 9.83 -4.33
N SER A 3 -6.93 10.08 -3.24
CA SER A 3 -6.38 10.64 -1.99
C SER A 3 -5.34 9.71 -1.35
N TRP A 4 -5.49 8.39 -1.48
CA TRP A 4 -4.49 7.41 -1.08
C TRP A 4 -3.09 7.62 -1.69
N LYS A 5 -2.98 8.19 -2.90
CA LYS A 5 -1.67 8.52 -3.52
C LYS A 5 -0.93 9.63 -2.75
N LEU A 6 -1.67 10.60 -2.21
CA LEU A 6 -1.07 11.65 -1.37
C LEU A 6 -0.56 11.08 -0.04
N LYS A 7 -1.29 10.13 0.54
CA LYS A 7 -0.85 9.41 1.76
C LYS A 7 0.39 8.57 1.52
N LEU A 8 0.49 7.92 0.34
CA LEU A 8 1.71 7.23 -0.06
C LEU A 8 2.90 8.18 -0.13
N LYS A 9 2.75 9.37 -0.71
CA LYS A 9 3.86 10.34 -0.81
C LYS A 9 4.23 10.98 0.53
N GLY A 10 3.25 11.28 1.39
CA GLY A 10 3.48 12.05 2.62
C GLY A 10 3.78 11.19 3.85
N SER A 11 3.13 10.04 3.98
CA SER A 11 3.14 9.20 5.19
C SER A 11 3.54 7.74 4.89
N PHE A 12 4.36 7.53 3.86
CA PHE A 12 4.76 6.19 3.42
C PHE A 12 5.30 5.30 4.55
N ASN A 13 6.18 5.85 5.39
CA ASN A 13 6.83 5.11 6.46
C ASN A 13 5.83 4.60 7.50
N GLU A 14 4.84 5.42 7.86
CA GLU A 14 3.76 5.04 8.77
C GLU A 14 2.86 4.00 8.12
N LEU A 15 2.48 4.23 6.87
CA LEU A 15 1.67 3.32 6.09
C LEU A 15 2.33 1.94 5.99
N LYS A 16 3.63 1.90 5.68
CA LYS A 16 4.43 0.67 5.61
C LYS A 16 4.37 -0.11 6.91
N GLY A 17 4.47 0.57 8.06
CA GLY A 17 4.28 -0.05 9.37
C GLY A 17 2.89 -0.68 9.54
N LYS A 18 1.84 0.06 9.20
CA LYS A 18 0.45 -0.43 9.28
C LYS A 18 0.19 -1.61 8.34
N ILE A 19 0.78 -1.59 7.14
CA ILE A 19 0.67 -2.68 6.15
C ILE A 19 1.28 -3.96 6.72
N LYS A 20 2.49 -3.91 7.28
CA LYS A 20 3.12 -5.09 7.91
C LYS A 20 2.33 -5.62 9.11
N GLN A 21 1.73 -4.73 9.89
CA GLN A 21 0.90 -5.13 11.03
C GLN A 21 -0.39 -5.83 10.61
N GLN A 22 -1.03 -5.37 9.53
CA GLN A 22 -2.23 -6.00 9.00
C GLN A 22 -1.94 -7.27 8.20
N TYR A 23 -0.85 -7.29 7.45
CA TYR A 23 -0.47 -8.37 6.55
C TYR A 23 0.92 -8.88 6.93
N ALA A 24 0.95 -9.87 7.81
CA ALA A 24 2.20 -10.47 8.32
C ALA A 24 3.05 -11.13 7.21
N ASP A 25 2.44 -11.51 6.09
CA ASP A 25 3.11 -12.09 4.93
C ASP A 25 3.84 -11.08 4.03
N LEU A 26 3.64 -9.77 4.25
CA LEU A 26 4.30 -8.73 3.47
C LEU A 26 5.65 -8.36 4.08
N THR A 27 6.68 -8.38 3.23
CA THR A 27 8.03 -7.97 3.61
C THR A 27 8.30 -6.50 3.31
N ASP A 28 9.43 -5.98 3.79
CA ASP A 28 9.90 -4.62 3.44
C ASP A 28 9.99 -4.37 1.94
N ASP A 29 10.30 -5.41 1.17
CA ASP A 29 10.51 -5.36 -0.28
C ASP A 29 9.17 -5.31 -1.04
N ASP A 30 8.19 -6.08 -0.54
CA ASP A 30 6.83 -6.09 -1.09
C ASP A 30 6.12 -4.74 -0.89
N ILE A 31 6.49 -4.03 0.18
CA ILE A 31 5.96 -2.71 0.56
C ILE A 31 7.00 -1.63 0.24
N MET A 32 7.81 -1.80 -0.81
CA MET A 32 8.57 -0.69 -1.38
C MET A 32 7.72 0.08 -2.38
N HIS A 33 7.71 1.39 -2.23
CA HIS A 33 7.08 2.32 -3.14
C HIS A 33 8.13 3.26 -3.71
N GLU A 34 8.04 3.49 -5.01
CA GLU A 34 8.80 4.50 -5.73
C GLU A 34 7.81 5.50 -6.31
N GLU A 35 8.18 6.78 -6.32
CA GLU A 35 7.30 7.81 -6.84
C GLU A 35 6.91 7.54 -8.31
N GLY A 36 5.61 7.53 -8.59
CA GLY A 36 5.07 7.20 -9.93
C GLY A 36 4.83 5.71 -10.17
N LYS A 37 5.17 4.83 -9.22
CA LYS A 37 4.88 3.37 -9.27
C LYS A 37 3.72 2.95 -8.35
N ASP A 38 2.75 3.84 -8.13
CA ASP A 38 1.60 3.59 -7.23
C ASP A 38 0.82 2.32 -7.63
N ASP A 39 0.61 2.11 -8.93
CA ASP A 39 -0.09 0.95 -9.48
C ASP A 39 0.67 -0.36 -9.30
N GLU A 40 2.00 -0.32 -9.40
CA GLU A 40 2.86 -1.47 -9.19
C GLU A 40 2.89 -1.85 -7.71
N PHE A 41 2.99 -0.85 -6.82
CA PHE A 41 2.90 -1.04 -5.38
C PHE A 41 1.59 -1.75 -4.98
N LEU A 42 0.45 -1.25 -5.44
CA LEU A 42 -0.84 -1.92 -5.19
C LEU A 42 -0.88 -3.32 -5.80
N GLY A 43 -0.30 -3.53 -6.98
CA GLY A 43 -0.23 -4.85 -7.63
C GLY A 43 0.57 -5.87 -6.82
N ARG A 44 1.71 -5.46 -6.24
CA ARG A 44 2.53 -6.32 -5.37
C ARG A 44 1.75 -6.73 -4.12
N ILE A 45 1.11 -5.77 -3.47
CA ILE A 45 0.30 -6.03 -2.27
C ILE A 45 -0.91 -6.92 -2.61
N GLN A 46 -1.59 -6.66 -3.73
CA GLN A 46 -2.69 -7.50 -4.23
C GLN A 46 -2.25 -8.95 -4.41
N ASN A 47 -1.10 -9.20 -5.06
CA ASN A 47 -0.63 -10.55 -5.32
C ASN A 47 -0.34 -11.35 -4.03
N LYS A 48 0.06 -10.66 -2.96
CA LYS A 48 0.40 -11.28 -1.67
C LYS A 48 -0.80 -11.44 -0.75
N THR A 49 -1.67 -10.42 -0.72
CA THR A 49 -2.82 -10.37 0.19
C THR A 49 -4.08 -10.99 -0.43
N GLY A 50 -4.11 -11.18 -1.74
CA GLY A 50 -5.29 -11.61 -2.50
C GLY A 50 -6.39 -10.55 -2.61
N LYS A 51 -6.17 -9.33 -2.08
CA LYS A 51 -7.15 -8.24 -2.10
C LYS A 51 -7.14 -7.49 -3.42
N THR A 52 -8.29 -6.91 -3.76
CA THR A 52 -8.38 -6.06 -4.94
C THR A 52 -7.64 -4.73 -4.73
N LYS A 53 -7.16 -4.12 -5.83
CA LYS A 53 -6.57 -2.78 -5.77
C LYS A 53 -7.50 -1.76 -5.13
N GLU A 54 -8.81 -1.88 -5.35
CA GLU A 54 -9.83 -1.00 -4.80
C GLU A 54 -9.93 -1.11 -3.27
N GLU A 55 -9.95 -2.33 -2.73
CA GLU A 55 -9.92 -2.56 -1.28
C GLU A 55 -8.65 -1.98 -0.64
N LEU A 56 -7.50 -2.19 -1.28
CA LEU A 56 -6.22 -1.69 -0.79
C LEU A 56 -6.17 -0.16 -0.85
N ALA A 57 -6.58 0.44 -1.96
CA ALA A 57 -6.63 1.89 -2.12
C ALA A 57 -7.59 2.51 -1.08
N LYS A 58 -8.77 1.92 -0.88
CA LYS A 58 -9.72 2.38 0.15
C LYS A 58 -9.14 2.24 1.54
N TRP A 59 -8.53 1.10 1.86
CA TRP A 59 -7.91 0.89 3.17
C TRP A 59 -6.79 1.91 3.42
N ILE A 60 -5.90 2.16 2.45
CA ILE A 60 -4.87 3.21 2.54
C ILE A 60 -5.51 4.59 2.76
N ASP A 61 -6.62 4.88 2.09
CA ASP A 61 -7.35 6.13 2.26
C ASP A 61 -7.97 6.30 3.65
N GLU A 62 -8.35 5.20 4.31
CA GLU A 62 -8.96 5.20 5.66
C GLU A 62 -7.93 5.24 6.81
N LEU A 63 -6.63 5.07 6.53
CA LEU A 63 -5.55 5.03 7.54
C LEU A 63 -5.06 6.38 8.04
#